data_AF-A0A1T5ECN7-F1
#
_entry.id   AF-A0A1T5ECN7-F1
#
_cell.length_a   1.000
_cell.length_b   1.000
_cell.length_c   1.000
_cell.angle_alpha   90.00
_cell.angle_beta   90.00
_cell.angle_gamma   90.00
#
_symmetry.space_group_name_H-M   'P 1'
#
loop_
_entity.id
_entity.type
_entity.pdbx_description
1 polymer ?
#
loop_
_entity_poly.entity_id
_entity_poly.type
_entity_poly.pdbx_seq_one_letter_code
_entity_poly.pdbx_strand_id
1 'polypeptide(L)'
;MTKLTRTLAAVAVMGLAAGAASYTPPVAAREYVEVTVGTRPPPPRFERVPPPRAGYVWAPGYWNWYGGRYVWVGGRWATVRPGYVYRPPVWHPYGRGWRVERETWVRDPHWHR
;
A
#
# COMPACT_ATOMS: atom_id res chain seq x y z
N MET A 1 51.59 -4.12 -29.09
CA MET A 1 50.84 -2.98 -28.52
C MET A 1 49.70 -2.56 -29.46
N THR A 2 48.58 -3.29 -29.49
CA THR A 2 47.31 -2.82 -30.15
C THR A 2 46.09 -3.76 -30.00
N LYS A 3 46.19 -4.93 -29.34
CA LYS A 3 45.04 -5.84 -29.16
C LYS A 3 44.51 -5.97 -27.72
N LEU A 4 45.27 -5.53 -26.71
CA LEU A 4 44.90 -5.71 -25.30
C LEU A 4 43.99 -4.60 -24.74
N THR A 5 43.88 -3.47 -25.43
CA THR A 5 43.05 -2.32 -25.02
C THR A 5 41.58 -2.43 -25.45
N ARG A 6 41.22 -3.43 -26.29
CA ARG A 6 39.83 -3.60 -26.75
C ARG A 6 38.97 -4.46 -25.84
N THR A 7 39.56 -5.29 -24.97
CA THR A 7 38.79 -6.23 -24.13
C THR A 7 38.31 -5.62 -22.81
N LEU A 8 38.94 -4.54 -22.34
CA LEU A 8 38.56 -3.87 -21.08
C LEU A 8 37.33 -2.95 -21.22
N ALA A 9 36.92 -2.59 -22.44
CA ALA A 9 35.73 -1.79 -22.67
C ALA A 9 34.42 -2.62 -22.62
N ALA A 10 34.51 -3.97 -22.72
CA ALA A 10 33.31 -4.81 -22.82
C ALA A 10 32.75 -5.26 -21.45
N VAL A 11 33.51 -5.17 -20.36
CA VAL A 11 33.04 -5.59 -19.03
C VAL A 11 32.47 -4.42 -18.22
N ALA A 12 32.82 -3.17 -18.54
CA ALA A 12 32.32 -2.00 -17.84
C ALA A 12 30.85 -1.64 -18.17
N VAL A 13 30.31 -2.12 -19.30
CA VAL A 13 28.93 -1.83 -19.71
C VAL A 13 27.91 -2.82 -19.11
N MET A 14 28.36 -3.98 -18.61
CA MET A 14 27.47 -5.01 -18.06
C MET A 14 27.22 -4.90 -16.55
N GLY A 15 28.00 -4.10 -15.82
CA GLY A 15 27.80 -3.88 -14.38
C GLY A 15 26.69 -2.89 -14.03
N LEU A 16 26.28 -2.03 -14.96
CA LEU A 16 25.27 -1.00 -14.74
C LEU A 16 23.83 -1.47 -14.97
N ALA A 17 23.63 -2.67 -15.54
CA ALA A 17 22.30 -3.23 -15.78
C ALA A 17 21.72 -4.03 -14.60
N ALA A 18 22.50 -4.29 -13.54
CA ALA A 18 22.06 -5.04 -12.37
C ALA A 18 21.50 -4.16 -11.23
N GLY A 19 21.41 -2.83 -11.43
CA GLY A 19 20.97 -1.87 -10.41
C GLY A 19 19.47 -1.71 -10.26
N ALA A 20 18.64 -2.32 -11.12
CA ALA A 20 17.19 -2.31 -10.99
C ALA A 20 16.70 -3.43 -10.04
N ALA A 21 17.40 -3.66 -8.93
CA ALA A 21 16.87 -4.46 -7.84
C ALA A 21 15.61 -3.74 -7.33
N SER A 22 14.47 -4.36 -7.57
CA SER A 22 13.15 -3.81 -7.30
C SER A 22 13.07 -3.40 -5.83
N TYR A 23 12.96 -2.09 -5.56
CA TYR A 23 12.59 -1.62 -4.24
C TYR A 23 11.17 -2.10 -3.96
N THR A 24 11.08 -3.25 -3.29
CA THR A 24 9.82 -3.74 -2.75
C THR A 24 9.79 -3.18 -1.33
N PRO A 25 8.96 -2.15 -1.06
CA PRO A 25 8.84 -1.66 0.30
C PRO A 25 8.43 -2.85 1.19
N PRO A 26 9.01 -2.99 2.39
CA PRO A 26 8.60 -4.05 3.29
C PRO A 26 7.09 -3.97 3.48
N VAL A 27 6.39 -5.08 3.20
CA VAL A 27 5.04 -5.31 3.71
C VAL A 27 5.19 -5.45 5.22
N ALA A 28 5.23 -4.31 5.90
CA ALA A 28 5.01 -4.29 7.33
C ALA A 28 3.57 -4.77 7.52
N ALA A 29 3.40 -5.97 8.06
CA ALA A 29 2.16 -6.37 8.70
C ALA A 29 1.95 -5.37 9.84
N ARG A 30 1.21 -4.29 9.56
CA ARG A 30 0.93 -3.25 10.54
C ARG A 30 -0.07 -3.86 11.51
N GLU A 31 0.37 -4.12 12.73
CA GLU A 31 -0.49 -4.61 13.79
C GLU A 31 -1.54 -3.54 14.10
N TYR A 32 -2.74 -3.73 13.56
CA TYR A 32 -3.86 -2.82 13.74
C TYR A 32 -4.50 -3.04 15.12
N VAL A 33 -3.82 -2.77 16.23
CA VAL A 33 -4.48 -2.83 17.55
C VAL A 33 -5.78 -2.02 17.46
N GLU A 34 -6.91 -2.57 17.91
CA GLU A 34 -8.20 -1.88 17.86
C GLU A 34 -8.13 -0.71 18.84
N VAL A 35 -7.63 0.44 18.36
CA VAL A 35 -7.31 1.58 19.22
C VAL A 35 -8.52 2.48 19.35
N THR A 36 -8.97 2.66 20.59
CA THR A 36 -9.88 3.76 20.94
C THR A 36 -9.05 5.02 21.17
N VAL A 37 -9.18 5.99 20.26
CA VAL A 37 -8.46 7.27 20.28
C VAL A 37 -9.41 8.39 20.73
N GLY A 38 -9.02 9.20 21.71
CA GLY A 38 -9.89 10.30 22.20
C GLY A 38 -10.04 11.47 21.20
N THR A 39 -9.04 11.69 20.35
CA THR A 39 -9.03 12.79 19.36
C THR A 39 -9.65 12.38 18.03
N ARG A 40 -10.45 13.25 17.43
CA ARG A 40 -11.03 13.03 16.09
C ARG A 40 -9.94 12.82 15.03
N PRO A 41 -10.08 11.83 14.12
CA PRO A 41 -9.16 11.65 13.01
C PRO A 41 -9.15 12.86 12.07
N PRO A 42 -8.01 13.20 11.46
CA PRO A 42 -7.97 14.24 10.45
C PRO A 42 -8.86 13.87 9.24
N PRO A 43 -9.28 14.86 8.43
CA PRO A 43 -9.98 14.59 7.18
C PRO A 43 -9.19 13.62 6.29
N PRO A 44 -9.88 12.73 5.53
CA PRO A 44 -9.22 11.91 4.52
C PRO A 44 -8.42 12.79 3.55
N ARG A 45 -7.19 12.37 3.25
CA ARG A 45 -6.38 13.08 2.26
C ARG A 45 -6.80 12.65 0.87
N PHE A 46 -6.85 13.60 -0.06
CA PHE A 46 -7.00 13.27 -1.47
C PHE A 46 -5.73 12.59 -1.98
N GLU A 47 -5.89 11.45 -2.63
CA GLU A 47 -4.81 10.75 -3.34
C GLU A 47 -5.14 10.64 -4.82
N ARG A 48 -4.14 10.90 -5.67
CA ARG A 48 -4.28 10.62 -7.11
C ARG A 48 -4.32 9.11 -7.29
N VAL A 49 -5.48 8.58 -7.68
CA VAL A 49 -5.64 7.17 -8.01
C VAL A 49 -4.77 6.86 -9.24
N PRO A 50 -3.84 5.87 -9.17
CA PRO A 50 -3.05 5.50 -10.33
C PRO A 50 -3.90 4.82 -11.42
N PRO A 51 -3.40 4.70 -12.66
CA PRO A 51 -4.13 4.02 -13.74
C PRO A 51 -4.59 2.61 -13.34
N PRO A 52 -5.81 2.19 -13.68
CA PRO A 52 -6.33 0.86 -13.37
C PRO A 52 -5.37 -0.27 -13.79
N ARG A 53 -5.25 -1.29 -12.93
CA ARG A 53 -4.41 -2.47 -13.18
C ARG A 53 -5.27 -3.74 -13.17
N ALA A 54 -5.23 -4.50 -14.27
CA ALA A 54 -5.98 -5.74 -14.39
C ALA A 54 -5.65 -6.72 -13.25
N GLY A 55 -6.67 -7.26 -12.60
CA GLY A 55 -6.52 -8.18 -11.46
C GLY A 55 -6.25 -7.50 -10.11
N TYR A 56 -6.28 -6.16 -10.03
CA TYR A 56 -6.08 -5.42 -8.79
C TYR A 56 -7.17 -4.37 -8.58
N VAL A 57 -7.40 -4.04 -7.31
CA VAL A 57 -8.22 -2.91 -6.87
C VAL A 57 -7.34 -1.91 -6.13
N TRP A 58 -7.61 -0.63 -6.31
CA TRP A 58 -6.93 0.43 -5.56
C TRP A 58 -7.50 0.49 -4.14
N ALA A 59 -6.68 0.17 -3.14
CA ALA A 59 -6.97 0.40 -1.73
C ALA A 59 -6.50 1.82 -1.39
N PRO A 60 -7.42 2.80 -1.16
CA PRO A 60 -7.02 4.18 -0.89
C PRO A 60 -6.24 4.30 0.42
N GLY A 61 -5.42 5.35 0.52
CA GLY A 61 -4.72 5.67 1.75
C GLY A 61 -5.67 5.97 2.92
N TYR A 62 -5.16 5.81 4.13
CA TYR A 62 -5.93 5.97 5.36
C TYR A 62 -5.07 6.51 6.50
N TRP A 63 -5.71 7.05 7.53
CA TRP A 63 -5.05 7.45 8.76
C TRP A 63 -4.86 6.24 9.66
N ASN A 64 -3.62 5.89 9.97
CA ASN A 64 -3.30 4.90 10.99
C ASN A 64 -3.01 5.59 12.33
N TRP A 65 -3.28 4.91 13.44
CA TRP A 65 -2.83 5.37 14.76
C TRP A 65 -1.56 4.63 15.15
N TYR A 66 -0.46 5.36 15.29
CA TYR A 66 0.84 4.79 15.65
C TYR A 66 1.65 5.79 16.47
N GLY A 67 2.25 5.32 17.57
CA GLY A 67 3.09 6.16 18.43
C GLY A 67 2.38 7.39 18.98
N GLY A 68 1.09 7.26 19.34
CA GLY A 68 0.29 8.34 19.93
C GLY A 68 -0.16 9.44 18.96
N ARG A 69 -0.06 9.22 17.65
CA ARG A 69 -0.48 10.18 16.62
C ARG A 69 -1.10 9.52 15.40
N TYR A 70 -1.82 10.30 14.62
CA TYR A 70 -2.27 9.92 13.29
C TYR A 70 -1.10 9.97 12.30
N VAL A 71 -0.89 8.87 11.59
CA VAL A 71 0.13 8.72 10.55
C VAL A 71 -0.56 8.35 9.24
N TRP A 72 -0.30 9.11 8.17
CA TRP A 72 -0.87 8.82 6.86
C TRP A 72 -0.23 7.56 6.28
N VAL A 73 -1.08 6.66 5.82
CA VAL A 73 -0.70 5.48 5.06
C VAL A 73 -1.11 5.70 3.63
N GLY A 74 -0.14 5.73 2.71
CA GLY A 74 -0.42 5.83 1.28
C GLY A 74 -1.22 4.63 0.78
N GLY A 75 -2.09 4.88 -0.22
CA GLY A 75 -2.83 3.82 -0.89
C GLY A 75 -1.94 2.81 -1.60
N ARG A 76 -2.51 1.65 -1.93
CA ARG A 76 -1.78 0.53 -2.55
C ARG A 76 -2.68 -0.29 -3.48
N TRP A 77 -2.05 -1.03 -4.38
CA TRP A 77 -2.74 -2.07 -5.15
C TRP A 77 -2.97 -3.30 -4.28
N ALA A 78 -4.21 -3.77 -4.20
CA ALA A 78 -4.58 -5.03 -3.59
C ALA A 78 -5.09 -5.99 -4.66
N THR A 79 -4.70 -7.27 -4.60
CA THR A 79 -5.17 -8.28 -5.55
C THR A 79 -6.69 -8.43 -5.45
N VAL A 80 -7.38 -8.45 -6.59
CA VAL A 80 -8.84 -8.63 -6.63
C VAL A 80 -9.21 -9.99 -6.03
N ARG A 81 -10.32 -10.01 -5.29
CA ARG A 81 -10.91 -11.24 -4.76
C ARG A 81 -12.27 -11.45 -5.44
N PRO A 82 -12.41 -12.45 -6.34
CA PRO A 82 -13.67 -12.70 -7.02
C PRO A 82 -14.83 -12.87 -6.04
N GLY A 83 -15.91 -12.11 -6.23
CA GLY A 83 -17.07 -12.11 -5.34
C GLY A 83 -16.88 -11.36 -4.02
N TYR A 84 -15.86 -10.50 -3.90
CA TYR A 84 -15.65 -9.64 -2.74
C TYR A 84 -15.35 -8.20 -3.16
N VAL A 85 -15.81 -7.26 -2.33
CA VAL A 85 -15.53 -5.83 -2.42
C VAL A 85 -14.56 -5.44 -1.32
N TYR A 86 -13.51 -4.69 -1.70
CA TYR A 86 -12.58 -4.12 -0.74
C TYR A 86 -13.26 -2.96 0.02
N ARG A 87 -13.18 -2.98 1.35
CA ARG A 87 -13.55 -1.84 2.21
C ARG A 87 -12.30 -1.29 2.89
N PRO A 88 -11.99 0.00 2.70
CA PRO A 88 -10.83 0.62 3.34
C PRO A 88 -11.03 0.71 4.86
N PRO A 89 -9.95 0.93 5.65
CA PRO A 89 -10.08 1.23 7.06
C PRO A 89 -10.87 2.51 7.29
N VAL A 90 -11.84 2.50 8.20
CA VAL A 90 -12.68 3.66 8.50
C VAL A 90 -12.69 3.93 9.99
N TRP A 91 -12.58 5.20 10.36
CA TRP A 91 -12.72 5.65 11.74
C TRP A 91 -14.17 6.00 12.03
N HIS A 92 -14.70 5.45 13.11
CA HIS A 92 -16.07 5.70 13.56
C HIS A 92 -16.09 6.20 15.01
N PRO A 93 -17.04 7.06 15.39
CA PRO A 93 -17.24 7.42 16.80
C PRO A 93 -17.51 6.16 17.64
N TYR A 94 -16.84 6.06 18.78
CA TYR A 94 -17.01 4.96 19.72
C TYR A 94 -16.89 5.47 21.15
N GLY A 95 -18.01 5.54 21.87
CA GLY A 95 -18.07 6.13 23.20
C GLY A 95 -17.63 7.60 23.19
N ARG A 96 -16.61 7.93 23.98
CA ARG A 96 -15.98 9.27 24.03
C ARG A 96 -14.82 9.43 23.05
N GLY A 97 -14.55 8.44 22.21
CA GLY A 97 -13.42 8.44 21.29
C GLY A 97 -13.81 7.97 19.90
N TRP A 98 -12.81 7.48 19.20
CA TRP A 98 -12.88 7.03 17.83
C TRP A 98 -12.20 5.67 17.74
N ARG A 99 -12.78 4.77 16.96
CA ARG A 99 -12.25 3.44 16.72
C ARG A 99 -12.06 3.24 15.24
N VAL A 100 -10.95 2.61 14.86
CA VAL A 100 -10.69 2.21 13.48
C VAL A 100 -11.24 0.82 13.22
N GLU A 101 -12.16 0.70 12.28
CA GLU A 101 -12.47 -0.58 11.64
C GLU A 101 -11.35 -0.89 10.65
N ARG A 102 -10.76 -2.08 10.76
CA ARG A 102 -9.68 -2.51 9.88
C ARG A 102 -10.19 -2.65 8.44
N GLU A 103 -9.27 -2.63 7.49
CA GLU A 103 -9.63 -3.02 6.13
C GLU A 103 -10.23 -4.41 6.09
N THR A 104 -11.24 -4.59 5.25
CA THR A 104 -11.94 -5.86 5.14
C THR A 104 -12.36 -6.14 3.70
N TRP A 105 -12.57 -7.41 3.42
CA TRP A 105 -13.14 -7.88 2.16
C TRP A 105 -14.53 -8.38 2.46
N VAL A 106 -15.54 -7.69 1.94
CA VAL A 106 -16.95 -8.06 2.16
C VAL A 106 -17.45 -8.80 0.93
N ARG A 107 -18.17 -9.91 1.14
CA ARG A 107 -18.77 -10.66 0.04
C ARG A 107 -19.72 -9.75 -0.74
N ASP A 108 -19.58 -9.74 -2.06
CA ASP A 108 -20.50 -9.03 -2.93
C ASP A 108 -21.82 -9.82 -3.03
N PRO A 109 -22.95 -9.26 -2.58
CA PRO A 109 -24.25 -9.93 -2.65
C PRO A 109 -24.77 -10.10 -4.07
N HIS A 110 -24.29 -9.28 -5.03
CA HIS A 110 -24.71 -9.35 -6.43
C HIS A 110 -23.80 -10.27 -7.27
N TRP A 111 -22.82 -10.91 -6.63
CA TRP A 111 -21.93 -11.82 -7.31
C TRP A 111 -22.59 -13.17 -7.56
N HIS A 112 -22.89 -13.42 -8.82
CA HIS A 112 -23.32 -14.71 -9.36
C HIS A 112 -22.22 -15.19 -10.32
N ARG A 113 -21.77 -16.45 -10.17
CA ARG A 113 -20.64 -17.02 -10.92
C ARG A 113 -21.11 -17.86 -12.08
#